data_AF-M4ZG22-F1
#
_entry.id   AF-M4ZG22-F1
#
_cell.length_a   1.000
_cell.length_b   1.000
_cell.length_c   1.000
_cell.angle_alpha   90.00
_cell.angle_beta   90.00
_cell.angle_gamma   90.00
#
_symmetry.space_group_name_H-M   'P 1'
#
loop_
_entity.id
_entity.type
_entity.pdbx_description
1 polymer ?
#
loop_
_entity_poly.entity_id
_entity_poly.type
_entity_poly.pdbx_seq_one_letter_code
_entity_poly.pdbx_strand_id
1 'polypeptide(L)'
;MIDTDTMAASGSSVAMGARADDMTIVMQCNELGKILGLRGPVEERVLTAAVQNPSYAANLILCRETPVFLHQLLAHPPPPRDAIPTGELLRRGADALWRWARAGFTSVEDAVLQRRLDACQACPNLSHPPEGQELLYKLAGTAAGSKSVCRICGCPVARKAAMTFERCPDAHPDIAGLSRWGEPTIQETSHTDQAKGA
;
A
#
# COMPACT_ATOMS: atom_id res chain seq x y z
N MET A 1 -65.26 -22.85 -4.21
CA MET A 1 -64.98 -23.69 -3.04
C MET A 1 -63.69 -24.43 -3.33
N ILE A 2 -62.71 -24.29 -2.43
CA ILE A 2 -61.49 -25.13 -2.24
C ILE A 2 -60.39 -24.87 -3.31
N ASP A 3 -59.12 -24.53 -3.02
CA ASP A 3 -58.36 -24.30 -1.79
C ASP A 3 -57.18 -23.35 -2.10
N THR A 4 -56.92 -22.43 -1.18
CA THR A 4 -55.69 -21.64 -1.08
C THR A 4 -54.84 -22.25 0.02
N ASP A 5 -53.71 -22.86 -0.33
CA ASP A 5 -52.70 -23.25 0.63
C ASP A 5 -51.34 -22.66 0.20
N THR A 6 -50.95 -21.58 0.88
CA THR A 6 -49.58 -21.07 0.86
C THR A 6 -49.32 -20.61 2.28
N MET A 7 -48.93 -21.58 3.11
CA MET A 7 -48.42 -21.32 4.45
C MET A 7 -47.09 -20.56 4.36
N ALA A 8 -47.08 -19.43 5.05
CA ALA A 8 -45.92 -18.60 5.30
C ALA A 8 -44.88 -19.36 6.13
N ALA A 9 -43.64 -19.42 5.63
CA ALA A 9 -42.45 -19.61 6.44
C ALA A 9 -41.77 -18.25 6.61
N SER A 10 -42.09 -17.55 7.70
CA SER A 10 -41.35 -16.38 8.17
C SER A 10 -40.87 -16.70 9.58
N GLY A 11 -39.59 -17.04 9.70
CA GLY A 11 -38.97 -17.35 10.97
C GLY A 11 -37.44 -17.36 10.87
N SER A 12 -36.84 -16.30 11.42
CA SER A 12 -35.51 -16.31 12.05
C SER A 12 -34.26 -16.39 11.17
N SER A 13 -33.80 -15.24 10.64
CA SER A 13 -32.43 -15.06 10.13
C SER A 13 -31.58 -14.06 10.95
N VAL A 14 -32.19 -13.22 11.79
CA VAL A 14 -31.51 -12.11 12.47
C VAL A 14 -30.60 -12.55 13.63
N ALA A 15 -30.86 -13.69 14.28
CA ALA A 15 -30.13 -14.12 15.48
C ALA A 15 -28.77 -14.79 15.22
N MET A 16 -28.45 -15.17 13.97
CA MET A 16 -27.17 -15.82 13.62
C MET A 16 -26.05 -14.82 13.31
N GLY A 17 -26.36 -13.59 12.86
CA GLY A 17 -25.36 -12.57 12.54
C GLY A 17 -24.64 -12.00 13.77
N ALA A 18 -25.40 -11.63 14.81
CA ALA A 18 -24.83 -11.00 16.00
C ALA A 18 -23.82 -11.88 16.77
N ARG A 19 -23.98 -13.21 16.72
CA ARG A 19 -23.05 -14.15 17.36
C ARG A 19 -21.72 -14.31 16.60
N ALA A 20 -21.73 -14.12 15.28
CA ALA A 20 -20.54 -14.21 14.44
C ALA A 20 -19.69 -12.93 14.55
N ASP A 21 -20.33 -11.78 14.63
CA ASP A 21 -19.65 -10.49 14.79
C ASP A 21 -18.98 -10.37 16.17
N ASP A 22 -19.65 -10.83 17.22
CA ASP A 22 -19.12 -10.87 18.60
C ASP A 22 -17.89 -11.80 18.71
N MET A 23 -17.95 -12.98 18.09
CA MET A 23 -16.81 -13.90 18.02
C MET A 23 -15.62 -13.30 17.26
N THR A 24 -15.89 -12.52 16.21
CA THR A 24 -14.86 -11.88 15.40
C THR A 24 -14.11 -10.80 16.20
N ILE A 25 -14.83 -9.99 16.98
CA ILE A 25 -14.24 -8.96 17.84
C ILE A 25 -13.38 -9.58 18.93
N VAL A 26 -13.87 -10.64 19.59
CA VAL A 26 -13.10 -11.38 20.61
C VAL A 26 -11.79 -11.93 20.04
N MET A 27 -11.81 -12.50 18.83
CA MET A 27 -10.61 -12.98 18.15
C MET A 27 -9.63 -11.85 17.85
N GLN A 28 -10.11 -10.69 17.36
CA GLN A 28 -9.28 -9.54 17.05
C GLN A 28 -8.65 -8.90 18.29
N CYS A 29 -9.39 -8.81 19.39
CA CYS A 29 -8.87 -8.35 20.68
C CYS A 29 -7.76 -9.28 21.20
N ASN A 30 -7.95 -10.59 21.04
CA ASN A 30 -6.94 -11.59 21.42
C ASN A 30 -5.67 -11.43 20.55
N GLU A 31 -5.84 -11.29 19.25
CA GLU A 31 -4.72 -11.20 18.32
C GLU A 31 -3.92 -9.91 18.48
N LEU A 32 -4.59 -8.78 18.69
CA LEU A 32 -3.92 -7.54 19.04
C LEU A 32 -3.18 -7.65 20.38
N GLY A 33 -3.75 -8.35 21.37
CA GLY A 33 -3.06 -8.66 22.64
C GLY A 33 -1.74 -9.41 22.42
N LYS A 34 -1.72 -10.42 21.55
CA LYS A 34 -0.50 -11.16 21.20
C LYS A 34 0.55 -10.28 20.51
N ILE A 35 0.13 -9.45 19.56
CA ILE A 35 1.03 -8.53 18.84
C ILE A 35 1.72 -7.56 19.81
N LEU A 36 1.01 -7.14 20.87
CA LEU A 36 1.52 -6.26 21.91
C LEU A 36 2.28 -6.98 23.03
N GLY A 37 2.43 -8.31 22.96
CA GLY A 37 3.15 -9.10 23.97
C GLY A 37 2.39 -9.25 25.29
N LEU A 38 1.06 -9.07 25.29
CA LEU A 38 0.22 -9.22 26.47
C LEU A 38 -0.17 -10.68 26.71
N ARG A 39 -0.48 -11.03 27.96
CA ARG A 39 -0.93 -12.38 28.35
C ARG A 39 -2.42 -12.64 28.07
N GLY A 40 -3.16 -11.61 27.68
CA GLY A 40 -4.61 -11.68 27.46
C GLY A 40 -5.05 -10.72 26.37
N PRO A 41 -6.34 -10.77 25.99
CA PRO A 41 -6.88 -9.87 24.98
C PRO A 41 -6.80 -8.42 25.46
N VAL A 42 -6.67 -7.49 24.51
CA VAL A 42 -6.91 -6.07 24.81
C VAL A 42 -8.41 -5.84 25.02
N GLU A 43 -8.75 -4.73 25.68
CA GLU A 43 -10.14 -4.30 25.73
C GLU A 43 -10.63 -3.85 24.35
N GLU A 44 -11.90 -4.06 24.05
CA GLU A 44 -12.51 -3.72 22.75
C GLU A 44 -12.36 -2.24 22.39
N ARG A 45 -12.41 -1.34 23.38
CA ARG A 45 -12.17 0.10 23.16
C ARG A 45 -10.77 0.40 22.64
N VAL A 46 -9.76 -0.38 23.04
CA VAL A 46 -8.38 -0.26 22.57
C VAL A 46 -8.29 -0.74 21.13
N LEU A 47 -8.91 -1.88 20.80
CA LEU A 47 -8.99 -2.39 19.43
C LEU A 47 -9.67 -1.36 18.50
N THR A 48 -10.82 -0.85 18.92
CA THR A 48 -11.58 0.16 18.16
C THR A 48 -10.76 1.42 17.93
N ALA A 49 -10.13 1.95 18.99
CA ALA A 49 -9.28 3.12 18.90
C ALA A 49 -8.06 2.91 17.99
N ALA A 50 -7.44 1.72 18.03
CA ALA A 50 -6.30 1.36 17.19
C ALA A 50 -6.70 1.30 15.70
N VAL A 51 -7.85 0.70 15.37
CA VAL A 51 -8.37 0.65 14.00
C VAL A 51 -8.65 2.06 13.46
N GLN A 52 -9.17 2.96 14.29
CA GLN A 52 -9.58 4.30 13.87
C GLN A 52 -8.45 5.35 13.91
N ASN A 53 -7.35 5.09 14.62
CA ASN A 53 -6.23 6.03 14.77
C ASN A 53 -4.89 5.37 14.40
N PRO A 54 -4.41 5.53 13.16
CA PRO A 54 -3.14 4.94 12.71
C PRO A 54 -1.93 5.33 13.58
N SER A 55 -1.87 6.58 14.04
CA SER A 55 -0.79 7.03 14.94
C SER A 55 -0.86 6.38 16.32
N TYR A 56 -2.06 6.10 16.84
CA TYR A 56 -2.23 5.39 18.11
C TYR A 56 -1.84 3.91 17.96
N ALA A 57 -2.24 3.26 16.86
CA ALA A 57 -1.81 1.91 16.54
C ALA A 57 -0.27 1.80 16.41
N ALA A 58 0.36 2.75 15.72
CA ALA A 58 1.82 2.81 15.61
C ALA A 58 2.48 2.96 16.99
N ASN A 59 1.97 3.85 17.85
CA ASN A 59 2.49 4.03 19.20
C ASN A 59 2.34 2.78 20.07
N LEU A 60 1.23 2.03 19.96
CA LEU A 60 1.07 0.75 20.66
C LEU A 60 2.15 -0.26 20.26
N ILE A 61 2.45 -0.38 18.97
CA ILE A 61 3.49 -1.29 18.46
C ILE A 61 4.88 -0.84 18.91
N LEU A 62 5.20 0.46 18.78
CA LEU A 62 6.49 1.01 19.16
C LEU A 62 6.76 0.88 20.65
N CYS A 63 5.74 1.02 21.49
CA CYS A 63 5.87 0.92 22.94
C CYS A 63 5.69 -0.50 23.47
N ARG A 64 5.50 -1.53 22.64
CA ARG A 64 5.17 -2.90 23.09
C ARG A 64 6.21 -3.51 24.05
N GLU A 65 7.48 -3.13 23.89
CA GLU A 65 8.60 -3.58 24.74
C GLU A 65 8.91 -2.61 25.89
N THR A 66 8.10 -1.55 26.05
CA THR A 66 8.23 -0.55 27.10
C THR A 66 6.99 -0.53 28.01
N PRO A 67 6.94 -1.38 29.05
CA PRO A 67 5.71 -1.69 29.79
C PRO A 67 4.99 -0.48 30.37
N VAL A 68 5.75 0.52 30.85
CA VAL A 68 5.19 1.74 31.45
C VAL A 68 4.41 2.58 30.42
N PHE A 69 4.98 2.78 29.23
CA PHE A 69 4.33 3.54 28.16
C PHE A 69 3.20 2.76 27.52
N LEU A 70 3.37 1.45 27.32
CA LEU A 70 2.30 0.59 26.82
C LEU A 70 1.08 0.63 27.76
N HIS A 71 1.31 0.49 29.07
CA HIS A 71 0.22 0.54 30.05
C HIS A 71 -0.52 1.89 30.01
N GLN A 72 0.20 3.00 29.87
CA GLN A 72 -0.42 4.32 29.70
C GLN A 72 -1.30 4.41 28.44
N LEU A 73 -0.82 3.89 27.32
CA LEU A 73 -1.58 3.88 26.06
C LEU A 73 -2.82 2.97 26.12
N LEU A 74 -2.73 1.84 26.83
CA LEU A 74 -3.86 0.93 27.04
C LEU A 74 -4.90 1.51 28.01
N ALA A 75 -4.46 2.23 29.05
CA ALA A 75 -5.35 2.86 30.03
C ALA A 75 -6.10 4.07 29.46
N HIS A 76 -5.49 4.77 28.49
CA HIS A 76 -6.02 6.01 27.93
C HIS A 76 -6.15 5.94 26.39
N PRO A 77 -6.98 5.04 25.85
CA PRO A 77 -7.25 5.01 24.43
C PRO A 77 -7.90 6.34 24.00
N PRO A 78 -7.52 6.90 22.83
CA PRO A 78 -8.16 8.11 22.32
C PRO A 78 -9.65 7.84 22.10
N PRO A 79 -10.50 8.88 22.23
CA PRO A 79 -11.92 8.73 21.97
C PRO A 79 -12.13 8.20 20.54
N PRO A 80 -13.15 7.36 20.33
CA PRO A 80 -13.51 6.90 19.00
C PRO A 80 -13.69 8.12 18.10
N ARG A 81 -13.05 8.11 16.95
CA ARG A 81 -13.29 9.17 15.97
C ARG A 81 -14.64 8.90 15.35
N ASP A 82 -15.43 9.96 15.19
CA ASP A 82 -16.64 9.87 14.38
C ASP A 82 -16.26 9.25 13.04
N ALA A 83 -17.02 8.23 12.64
CA ALA A 83 -16.85 7.61 11.34
C ALA A 83 -16.88 8.72 10.29
N ILE A 84 -15.75 8.95 9.63
CA ILE A 84 -15.67 10.00 8.62
C ILE A 84 -16.70 9.61 7.55
N PRO A 85 -17.73 10.44 7.31
CA PRO A 85 -18.76 10.07 6.36
C PRO A 85 -18.13 9.82 5.00
N THR A 86 -18.66 8.85 4.25
CA THR A 86 -18.07 8.38 2.98
C THR A 86 -17.75 9.53 2.01
N GLY A 87 -18.60 10.55 1.96
CA GLY A 87 -18.36 11.76 1.15
C GLY A 87 -17.14 12.58 1.59
N GLU A 88 -16.89 12.70 2.89
CA GLU A 88 -15.72 13.40 3.43
C GLU A 88 -14.43 12.57 3.24
N LEU A 89 -14.51 11.24 3.31
CA LEU A 89 -13.40 10.35 2.93
C LEU A 89 -13.04 10.51 1.45
N LEU A 90 -14.05 10.51 0.57
CA LEU A 90 -13.88 10.75 -0.88
C LEU A 90 -13.24 12.11 -1.14
N ARG A 91 -13.71 13.16 -0.46
CA ARG A 91 -13.14 14.51 -0.60
C ARG A 91 -11.68 14.57 -0.16
N ARG A 92 -11.35 14.00 1.00
CA ARG A 92 -9.96 13.93 1.50
C ARG A 92 -9.07 13.07 0.61
N GLY A 93 -9.60 11.96 0.09
CA GLY A 93 -8.91 11.13 -0.89
C GLY A 93 -8.63 11.88 -2.20
N ALA A 94 -9.60 12.63 -2.71
CA ALA A 94 -9.44 13.47 -3.89
C ALA A 94 -8.44 14.62 -3.64
N ASP A 95 -8.50 15.28 -2.49
CA ASP A 95 -7.55 16.33 -2.08
C ASP A 95 -6.13 15.77 -1.94
N ALA A 96 -5.97 14.58 -1.35
CA ALA A 96 -4.69 13.90 -1.24
C ALA A 96 -4.14 13.52 -2.62
N LEU A 97 -4.99 12.95 -3.50
CA LEU A 97 -4.64 12.61 -4.87
C LEU A 97 -4.26 13.86 -5.69
N TRP A 98 -4.97 14.97 -5.52
CA TRP A 98 -4.67 16.25 -6.17
C TRP A 98 -3.37 16.87 -5.67
N ARG A 99 -3.12 16.80 -4.36
CA ARG A 99 -1.84 17.20 -3.76
C ARG A 99 -0.70 16.33 -4.26
N TRP A 100 -0.87 15.02 -4.36
CA TRP A 100 0.11 14.11 -4.94
C TRP A 100 0.31 14.35 -6.44
N ALA A 101 -0.74 14.69 -7.18
CA ALA A 101 -0.63 15.07 -8.58
C ALA A 101 0.18 16.36 -8.76
N ARG A 102 -0.02 17.36 -7.90
CA ARG A 102 0.78 18.59 -7.88
C ARG A 102 2.20 18.38 -7.35
N ALA A 103 2.41 17.39 -6.48
CA ALA A 103 3.70 17.09 -5.86
C ALA A 103 4.53 16.02 -6.61
N GLY A 104 3.98 15.28 -7.58
CA GLY A 104 4.72 14.19 -8.21
C GLY A 104 3.97 13.23 -9.12
N PHE A 105 2.95 13.66 -9.87
CA PHE A 105 2.78 13.16 -11.25
C PHE A 105 3.51 14.09 -12.23
N THR A 106 4.65 14.63 -11.81
CA THR A 106 5.49 15.45 -12.69
C THR A 106 6.08 14.53 -13.75
N SER A 107 5.71 14.83 -15.00
CA SER A 107 6.35 14.21 -16.15
C SER A 107 7.68 14.90 -16.38
N VAL A 108 8.70 14.16 -16.80
CA VAL A 108 9.87 14.75 -17.44
C VAL A 108 9.47 15.44 -18.74
N GLU A 109 10.30 16.36 -19.21
CA GLU A 109 10.15 17.01 -20.52
C GLU A 109 10.15 15.97 -21.65
N ASP A 110 9.46 16.26 -22.76
CA ASP A 110 9.30 15.33 -23.88
C ASP A 110 10.63 14.81 -24.43
N ALA A 111 11.65 15.67 -24.49
CA ALA A 111 12.99 15.27 -24.93
C ALA A 111 13.66 14.25 -23.99
N VAL A 112 13.39 14.32 -22.69
CA VAL A 112 13.88 13.36 -21.70
C VAL A 112 13.07 12.07 -21.79
N LEU A 113 11.74 12.18 -21.91
CA LEU A 113 10.85 11.04 -22.07
C LEU A 113 11.24 10.21 -23.30
N GLN A 114 11.39 10.85 -24.45
CA GLN A 114 11.72 10.18 -25.69
C GLN A 114 13.05 9.43 -25.59
N ARG A 115 14.09 10.08 -25.05
CA ARG A 115 15.40 9.45 -24.84
C ARG A 115 15.32 8.21 -23.94
N ARG A 116 14.56 8.30 -22.85
CA ARG A 116 14.34 7.17 -21.92
C ARG A 116 13.57 6.03 -22.59
N LEU A 117 12.56 6.36 -23.41
CA LEU A 117 11.79 5.39 -24.18
C LEU A 117 12.64 4.68 -25.22
N ASP A 118 13.46 5.41 -25.97
CA ASP A 118 14.36 4.84 -26.99
C ASP A 118 15.34 3.85 -26.35
N ALA A 119 15.92 4.23 -25.20
CA ALA A 119 16.75 3.33 -24.40
C ALA A 119 15.99 2.07 -23.94
N CYS A 120 14.71 2.19 -23.55
CA CYS A 120 13.87 1.04 -23.19
C CYS A 120 13.54 0.16 -24.40
N GLN A 121 13.30 0.74 -25.58
CA GLN A 121 13.00 -0.01 -26.81
C GLN A 121 14.19 -0.85 -27.28
N ALA A 122 15.41 -0.34 -27.11
CA ALA A 122 16.65 -1.06 -27.40
C ALA A 122 17.07 -2.04 -26.29
N CYS A 123 16.38 -2.04 -25.15
CA CYS A 123 16.80 -2.80 -23.97
C CYS A 123 16.46 -4.30 -24.10
N PRO A 124 17.41 -5.23 -23.86
CA PRO A 124 17.14 -6.67 -23.89
C PRO A 124 16.15 -7.13 -22.80
N ASN A 125 15.96 -6.30 -21.77
CA ASN A 125 15.06 -6.56 -20.65
C ASN A 125 13.61 -6.13 -20.92
N LEU A 126 13.29 -5.58 -22.10
CA LEU A 126 11.91 -5.23 -22.45
C LEU A 126 11.10 -6.48 -22.81
N SER A 127 9.94 -6.66 -22.19
CA SER A 127 9.08 -7.84 -22.35
C SER A 127 7.61 -7.50 -22.43
N HIS A 128 6.82 -8.52 -22.76
CA HIS A 128 5.38 -8.48 -22.62
C HIS A 128 4.98 -8.48 -21.13
N PRO A 129 3.77 -7.97 -20.81
CA PRO A 129 3.16 -8.20 -19.51
C PRO A 129 3.10 -9.70 -19.17
N PRO A 130 3.20 -10.07 -17.88
CA PRO A 130 3.02 -11.46 -17.46
C PRO A 130 1.64 -12.00 -17.85
N GLU A 131 1.59 -13.29 -18.21
CA GLU A 131 0.35 -13.96 -18.57
C GLU A 131 -0.67 -13.90 -17.41
N GLY A 132 -1.92 -13.57 -17.73
CA GLY A 132 -3.00 -13.43 -16.76
C GLY A 132 -3.02 -12.09 -15.99
N GLN A 133 -2.07 -11.17 -16.26
CA GLN A 133 -2.03 -9.82 -15.66
C GLN A 133 -2.22 -8.70 -16.69
N GLU A 134 -2.56 -9.03 -17.94
CA GLU A 134 -2.63 -8.09 -19.07
C GLU A 134 -3.63 -6.97 -18.80
N LEU A 135 -4.73 -7.26 -18.10
CA LEU A 135 -5.75 -6.26 -17.74
C LEU A 135 -5.21 -5.21 -16.76
N LEU A 136 -4.43 -5.62 -15.77
CA LEU A 136 -3.79 -4.71 -14.80
C LEU A 136 -2.77 -3.79 -15.50
N TYR A 137 -1.97 -4.35 -16.41
CA TYR A 137 -0.99 -3.58 -17.16
C TYR A 137 -1.64 -2.63 -18.19
N LYS A 138 -2.76 -3.03 -18.82
CA LYS A 138 -3.57 -2.13 -19.66
C LYS A 138 -4.07 -0.92 -18.87
N LEU A 139 -4.60 -1.12 -17.65
CA LEU A 139 -5.02 -0.02 -16.77
C LEU A 139 -3.83 0.86 -16.33
N ALA A 140 -2.64 0.26 -16.21
CA ALA A 140 -1.41 0.98 -15.93
C ALA A 140 -0.84 1.75 -17.14
N GLY A 141 -1.47 1.66 -18.32
CA GLY A 141 -1.11 2.44 -19.52
C GLY A 141 -0.24 1.71 -20.54
N THR A 142 -0.17 0.37 -20.52
CA THR A 142 0.51 -0.38 -21.58
C THR A 142 -0.42 -0.66 -22.76
N ALA A 143 0.12 -0.57 -23.98
CA ALA A 143 -0.59 -1.03 -25.17
C ALA A 143 -0.64 -2.57 -25.17
N ALA A 144 -1.82 -3.13 -25.42
CA ALA A 144 -2.03 -4.57 -25.49
C ALA A 144 -1.18 -5.19 -26.62
N GLY A 145 -0.45 -6.27 -26.33
CA GLY A 145 0.25 -7.07 -27.35
C GLY A 145 1.67 -6.59 -27.71
N SER A 146 2.15 -5.46 -27.21
CA SER A 146 3.54 -5.01 -27.42
C SER A 146 4.41 -5.23 -26.18
N LYS A 147 5.71 -5.39 -26.39
CA LYS A 147 6.68 -5.39 -25.29
C LYS A 147 6.65 -3.99 -24.65
N SER A 148 6.29 -3.94 -23.37
CA SER A 148 5.94 -2.69 -22.68
C SER A 148 6.29 -2.72 -21.19
N VAL A 149 6.87 -3.82 -20.72
CA VAL A 149 7.21 -4.04 -19.31
C VAL A 149 8.70 -4.33 -19.18
N CYS A 150 9.36 -3.73 -18.20
CA CYS A 150 10.74 -4.05 -17.88
C CYS A 150 10.82 -5.34 -17.05
N ARG A 151 11.63 -6.32 -17.46
CA ARG A 151 11.83 -7.58 -16.71
C ARG A 151 12.54 -7.42 -15.37
N ILE A 152 13.38 -6.39 -15.22
CA ILE A 152 14.16 -6.18 -14.00
C ILE A 152 13.27 -5.65 -12.87
N CYS A 153 12.38 -4.70 -13.16
CA CYS A 153 11.56 -4.05 -12.13
C CYS A 153 10.06 -4.31 -12.25
N GLY A 154 9.59 -4.96 -13.31
CA GLY A 154 8.16 -5.21 -13.57
C GLY A 154 7.35 -3.97 -13.93
N CYS A 155 7.96 -2.79 -14.10
CA CYS A 155 7.19 -1.57 -14.37
C CYS A 155 6.79 -1.43 -15.85
N PRO A 156 5.62 -0.81 -16.15
CA PRO A 156 5.31 -0.27 -17.47
C PRO A 156 6.35 0.78 -17.89
N VAL A 157 7.06 0.55 -18.99
CA VAL A 157 8.19 1.42 -19.37
C VAL A 157 7.76 2.83 -19.73
N ALA A 158 6.60 3.00 -20.37
CA ALA A 158 6.07 4.32 -20.71
C ALA A 158 5.77 5.16 -19.47
N ARG A 159 5.23 4.53 -18.43
CA ARG A 159 4.89 5.20 -17.18
C ARG A 159 6.14 5.52 -16.36
N LYS A 160 7.06 4.56 -16.25
CA LYS A 160 8.31 4.73 -15.52
C LYS A 160 9.19 5.81 -16.16
N ALA A 161 9.33 5.80 -17.49
CA ALA A 161 10.14 6.78 -18.22
C ALA A 161 9.63 8.21 -18.06
N ALA A 162 8.30 8.40 -17.94
CA ALA A 162 7.69 9.71 -17.75
C ALA A 162 7.96 10.32 -16.38
N MET A 163 8.21 9.54 -15.33
CA MET A 163 8.30 10.07 -13.97
C MET A 163 9.64 10.77 -13.69
N THR A 164 9.59 11.98 -13.12
CA THR A 164 10.78 12.80 -12.82
C THR A 164 11.78 12.11 -11.90
N PHE A 165 11.31 11.44 -10.85
CA PHE A 165 12.14 10.82 -9.81
C PHE A 165 12.48 9.36 -10.07
N GLU A 166 12.04 8.82 -11.21
CA GLU A 166 12.36 7.45 -11.59
C GLU A 166 13.75 7.36 -12.23
N ARG A 167 14.36 6.18 -12.08
CA ARG A 167 15.65 5.80 -12.69
C ARG A 167 15.58 4.41 -13.30
N CYS A 168 16.41 4.17 -14.32
CA CYS A 168 16.62 2.83 -14.81
C CYS A 168 17.45 2.03 -13.78
N PRO A 169 17.00 0.84 -13.35
CA PRO A 169 17.72 0.02 -12.38
C PRO A 169 18.94 -0.69 -13.00
N ASP A 170 19.07 -0.71 -14.32
CA ASP A 170 20.15 -1.41 -15.02
C ASP A 170 21.27 -0.44 -15.37
N ALA A 171 22.51 -0.89 -15.17
CA ALA A 171 23.70 -0.12 -15.47
C ALA A 171 23.88 0.05 -16.99
N HIS A 172 24.51 1.16 -17.38
CA HIS A 172 24.90 1.36 -18.77
C HIS A 172 25.98 0.32 -19.14
N PRO A 173 25.86 -0.37 -20.29
CA PRO A 173 26.80 -1.43 -20.66
C PRO A 173 28.25 -0.94 -20.80
N ASP A 174 28.43 0.29 -21.29
CA ASP A 174 29.75 0.80 -21.65
C ASP A 174 30.25 1.97 -20.78
N ILE A 175 29.41 2.53 -19.88
CA ILE A 175 29.74 3.75 -19.14
C ILE A 175 29.49 3.53 -17.65
N ALA A 176 30.58 3.42 -16.89
CA ALA A 176 30.50 3.25 -15.44
C ALA A 176 29.78 4.43 -14.76
N GLY A 177 28.96 4.14 -13.76
CA GLY A 177 28.23 5.15 -12.98
C GLY A 177 26.99 5.73 -13.65
N LEU A 178 26.67 5.32 -14.89
CA LEU A 178 25.42 5.66 -15.56
C LEU A 178 24.50 4.44 -15.65
N SER A 179 23.20 4.71 -15.67
CA SER A 179 22.15 3.76 -15.99
C SER A 179 21.97 3.68 -17.50
N ARG A 180 21.20 2.69 -18.01
CA ARG A 180 20.89 2.61 -19.44
C ARG A 180 20.17 3.84 -20.02
N TRP A 181 19.58 4.69 -19.17
CA TRP A 181 19.00 5.98 -19.60
C TRP A 181 20.05 7.08 -19.83
N GLY A 182 21.34 6.81 -19.59
CA GLY A 182 22.40 7.80 -19.62
C GLY A 182 22.37 8.75 -18.41
N GLU A 183 21.70 8.33 -17.34
CA GLU A 183 21.53 9.12 -16.11
C GLU A 183 22.34 8.50 -14.96
N PRO A 184 22.85 9.28 -13.98
CA PRO A 184 23.61 8.75 -12.85
C PRO A 184 22.88 7.61 -12.14
N THR A 185 23.59 6.51 -11.86
CA THR A 185 23.07 5.46 -10.99
C THR A 185 23.00 5.97 -9.56
N ILE A 186 21.97 5.54 -8.83
CA ILE A 186 21.94 5.71 -7.37
C ILE A 186 22.92 4.67 -6.85
N GLN A 187 24.20 5.03 -6.67
CA GLN A 187 25.05 4.20 -5.83
C GLN A 187 24.43 4.21 -4.43
N GLU A 188 23.96 3.06 -3.95
CA GLU A 188 23.74 2.87 -2.52
C GLU A 188 25.05 3.26 -1.85
N THR A 189 25.02 4.35 -1.08
CA THR A 189 26.10 4.64 -0.14
C THR A 189 26.13 3.46 0.83
N SER A 190 27.01 2.50 0.54
CA SER A 190 27.41 1.46 1.47
C SER A 190 27.92 2.14 2.73
N HIS A 191 27.12 2.13 3.79
CA HIS A 191 27.58 2.42 5.14
C HIS A 191 28.55 1.30 5.55
N THR A 192 29.80 1.39 5.12
CA THR A 192 30.95 0.69 5.70
C THR A 192 32.17 1.54 5.42
N ASP A 193 32.50 2.39 6.39
CA ASP A 193 33.86 2.69 6.86
C ASP A 193 33.85 3.98 7.71
N GLN A 194 33.54 3.82 9.00
CA GLN A 194 34.24 4.60 10.02
C GLN A 194 35.03 3.62 10.89
N ALA A 195 36.16 3.20 10.34
CA ALA A 195 37.28 2.72 11.12
C ALA A 195 38.46 3.68 10.89
N LYS A 196 39.01 4.17 12.01
CA LYS A 196 40.23 4.97 12.23
C LYS A 196 40.14 6.50 12.10
N GLY A 197 40.42 7.17 13.23
CA GLY A 197 41.32 8.32 13.21
C GLY A 197 41.12 9.38 14.29
N ALA A 198 41.33 9.05 15.58
CA ALA A 198 42.01 9.88 16.59
C ALA A 198 42.02 9.15 17.94
#